data_AF-A0A914WGL7-F1
#
_entry.id   AF-A0A914WGL7-F1
#
_cell.length_a   1.000
_cell.length_b   1.000
_cell.length_c   1.000
_cell.angle_alpha   90.00
_cell.angle_beta   90.00
_cell.angle_gamma   90.00
#
_symmetry.space_group_name_H-M   'P 1'
#
loop_
_entity.id
_entity.type
_entity.pdbx_description
1 polymer ?
#
loop_
_entity_poly.entity_id
_entity_poly.type
_entity_poly.pdbx_seq_one_letter_code
_entity_poly.pdbx_strand_id
1 'polypeptide(L)'
;MQYPVKKSLPKVLTHGDLWGGNLLVDKDEHGKPTGDLLSIIDWQAAHLGFVAEDFGRMLVTSATGELRRQQTDNILRAYFDDLQKNLAKRGKNCSLTFEIIKDAYDFNFPFTVAFSLMKIPLLLMSPIFADESGKAAAHCVHAIMLRAKLAIEDVIELKRLGRC
;
A
#
# COMPACT_ATOMS: atom_id res chain seq x y z
N MET A 1 17.00 21.25 4.04
CA MET A 1 17.44 19.92 4.52
C MET A 1 17.21 18.94 3.38
N GLN A 2 18.27 18.56 2.66
CA GLN A 2 18.16 17.76 1.43
C GLN A 2 18.31 16.29 1.82
N TYR A 3 17.24 15.50 1.71
CA TYR A 3 17.28 14.06 1.97
C TYR A 3 18.32 13.41 1.04
N PRO A 4 19.41 12.82 1.54
CA PRO A 4 20.53 12.34 0.72
C PRO A 4 20.18 11.12 -0.15
N VAL A 5 18.99 10.54 0.03
CA VAL A 5 18.56 9.29 -0.61
C VAL A 5 17.98 9.50 -2.04
N LYS A 6 17.77 10.75 -2.47
CA LYS A 6 17.06 11.11 -3.71
C LYS A 6 17.65 10.57 -5.04
N LYS A 7 18.88 10.04 -5.08
CA LYS A 7 19.54 9.60 -6.32
C LYS A 7 19.79 8.08 -6.45
N SER A 8 19.50 7.26 -5.45
CA SER A 8 19.86 5.82 -5.46
C SER A 8 18.73 4.85 -5.13
N LEU A 9 17.49 5.33 -4.94
CA LEU A 9 16.37 4.41 -4.68
C LEU A 9 16.09 3.54 -5.91
N PRO A 10 16.08 2.20 -5.76
CA PRO A 10 15.84 1.31 -6.87
C PRO A 10 14.43 1.50 -7.40
N LYS A 11 14.35 1.64 -8.72
CA LYS A 11 13.11 1.71 -9.48
C LYS A 11 12.70 0.33 -9.94
N VAL A 12 11.42 0.02 -9.81
CA VAL A 12 10.84 -1.28 -10.18
C VAL A 12 9.58 -1.05 -11.00
N LEU A 13 9.15 -2.09 -11.70
CA LEU A 13 7.78 -2.10 -12.23
C LEU A 13 6.81 -2.15 -11.06
N THR A 14 6.01 -1.12 -10.94
CA THR A 14 5.01 -0.93 -9.89
C THR A 14 3.63 -1.05 -10.51
N HIS A 15 2.71 -1.72 -9.83
CA HIS A 15 1.32 -1.86 -10.26
C HIS A 15 0.60 -0.50 -10.27
N GLY A 16 0.86 0.34 -9.27
CA GLY A 16 0.43 1.74 -9.22
C GLY A 16 -0.98 1.94 -8.67
N ASP A 17 -1.83 0.92 -8.80
CA ASP A 17 -3.15 0.84 -8.16
C ASP A 17 -3.41 -0.48 -7.44
N LEU A 18 -2.45 -0.94 -6.62
CA LEU A 18 -2.61 -2.17 -5.86
C LEU A 18 -3.45 -1.96 -4.59
N TRP A 19 -4.68 -2.49 -4.59
CA TRP A 19 -5.59 -2.51 -3.44
C TRP A 19 -6.34 -3.85 -3.42
N GLY A 20 -7.06 -4.14 -2.33
CA GLY A 20 -7.73 -5.44 -2.15
C GLY A 20 -8.66 -5.86 -3.29
N GLY A 21 -9.30 -4.91 -3.97
CA GLY A 21 -10.17 -5.20 -5.13
C GLY A 21 -9.43 -5.69 -6.39
N ASN A 22 -8.13 -5.46 -6.47
CA ASN A 22 -7.26 -5.87 -7.59
C ASN A 22 -6.47 -7.17 -7.28
N LEU A 23 -6.75 -7.82 -6.15
CA LEU A 23 -6.19 -9.10 -5.75
C LEU A 23 -7.26 -10.19 -5.87
N LEU A 24 -7.04 -11.15 -6.77
CA LEU A 24 -7.89 -12.34 -6.86
C LEU A 24 -7.33 -13.41 -5.92
N VAL A 25 -8.12 -13.83 -4.94
CA VAL A 25 -7.76 -14.84 -3.94
C VAL A 25 -8.53 -16.13 -4.22
N ASP A 26 -7.85 -17.26 -4.08
CA ASP A 26 -8.46 -18.58 -4.30
C ASP A 26 -9.53 -18.87 -3.25
N LYS A 27 -10.42 -19.80 -3.58
CA LYS A 27 -11.53 -20.21 -2.72
C LYS A 27 -11.50 -21.71 -2.46
N ASP A 28 -11.79 -22.08 -1.22
CA ASP A 28 -11.98 -23.48 -0.86
C ASP A 28 -13.25 -24.06 -1.49
N GLU A 29 -13.46 -25.36 -1.30
CA GLU A 29 -14.64 -26.09 -1.78
C GLU A 29 -15.99 -25.55 -1.25
N HIS A 30 -15.95 -24.70 -0.21
CA HIS A 30 -17.11 -24.02 0.37
C HIS A 30 -17.22 -22.56 -0.05
N GLY A 31 -16.37 -22.08 -0.95
CA GLY A 31 -16.37 -20.72 -1.47
C GLY A 31 -15.72 -19.68 -0.55
N LYS A 32 -15.01 -20.09 0.51
CA LYS A 32 -14.30 -19.17 1.42
C LYS A 32 -12.90 -18.87 0.89
N PRO A 33 -12.38 -17.64 1.04
CA PRO A 33 -11.03 -17.32 0.62
C PRO A 33 -9.99 -18.18 1.35
N THR A 34 -9.09 -18.83 0.60
CA THR A 34 -7.99 -19.63 1.20
C THR A 34 -6.85 -18.75 1.70
N GLY A 35 -6.74 -17.52 1.17
CA GLY A 35 -5.61 -16.63 1.38
C GLY A 35 -4.52 -16.77 0.30
N ASP A 36 -4.64 -17.74 -0.61
CA ASP A 36 -3.70 -17.93 -1.72
C ASP A 36 -4.01 -16.94 -2.84
N LEU A 37 -2.99 -16.18 -3.24
CA LEU A 37 -3.12 -15.22 -4.33
C LEU A 37 -3.14 -15.95 -5.68
N LEU A 38 -4.24 -15.83 -6.43
CA LEU A 38 -4.37 -16.36 -7.79
C LEU A 38 -3.79 -15.41 -8.83
N SER A 39 -4.15 -14.13 -8.76
CA SER A 39 -3.72 -13.14 -9.75
C SER A 39 -3.81 -11.72 -9.21
N ILE A 40 -2.92 -10.87 -9.72
CA ILE A 40 -3.03 -9.42 -9.62
C ILE A 40 -3.57 -8.92 -10.96
N ILE A 41 -4.66 -8.16 -10.93
CA ILE A 41 -5.35 -7.65 -12.12
C ILE A 41 -5.35 -6.13 -12.15
N ASP A 42 -5.76 -5.56 -13.28
CA ASP A 42 -5.96 -4.13 -13.46
C ASP A 42 -4.67 -3.28 -13.44
N TRP A 43 -3.76 -3.63 -14.35
CA TRP A 43 -2.43 -3.01 -14.51
C TRP A 43 -2.45 -1.66 -15.25
N GLN A 44 -3.60 -1.01 -15.42
CA GLN A 44 -3.73 0.25 -16.18
C GLN A 44 -2.92 1.42 -15.60
N ALA A 45 -2.59 1.36 -14.31
CA ALA A 45 -1.75 2.34 -13.61
C ALA A 45 -0.27 1.94 -13.51
N ALA A 46 0.15 0.86 -14.19
CA ALA A 46 1.50 0.34 -14.08
C ALA A 46 2.54 1.35 -14.59
N HIS A 47 3.61 1.52 -13.83
CA HIS A 47 4.66 2.49 -14.13
C HIS A 47 5.99 2.13 -13.45
N LEU A 48 7.03 2.91 -13.74
CA LEU A 48 8.33 2.77 -13.08
C LEU A 48 8.31 3.51 -11.73
N GLY A 49 7.95 2.80 -10.67
CA GLY A 49 7.77 3.33 -9.33
C GLY A 49 8.90 2.93 -8.38
N PHE A 50 8.68 3.16 -7.09
CA PHE A 50 9.63 2.77 -6.03
C PHE A 50 9.37 1.35 -5.52
N VAL A 51 10.43 0.69 -5.04
CA VAL A 51 10.43 -0.72 -4.61
C VAL A 51 9.38 -1.10 -3.55
N ALA A 52 8.89 -0.14 -2.76
CA ALA A 52 7.88 -0.36 -1.71
C ALA A 52 6.54 0.37 -1.96
N GLU A 53 6.35 0.93 -3.16
CA GLU A 53 5.21 1.79 -3.46
C GLU A 53 3.85 1.08 -3.35
N ASP A 54 3.73 -0.11 -3.94
CA ASP A 54 2.47 -0.86 -3.92
C ASP A 54 2.07 -1.31 -2.51
N PHE A 55 3.03 -1.55 -1.61
CA PHE A 55 2.73 -1.80 -0.19
C PHE A 55 2.13 -0.58 0.48
N GLY A 56 2.64 0.62 0.19
CA GLY A 56 2.02 1.87 0.62
C GLY A 56 0.58 1.97 0.17
N ARG A 57 0.32 1.74 -1.13
CA ARG A 57 -1.03 1.78 -1.71
C ARG A 57 -1.97 0.81 -1.01
N MET A 58 -1.54 -0.44 -0.83
CA MET A 58 -2.35 -1.49 -0.22
C MET A 58 -2.65 -1.19 1.26
N LEU A 59 -1.65 -0.74 2.03
CA LEU A 59 -1.81 -0.43 3.45
C LEU A 59 -2.68 0.80 3.72
N VAL A 60 -2.64 1.82 2.85
CA VAL A 60 -3.49 3.01 3.00
C VAL A 60 -4.94 2.69 2.64
N THR A 61 -5.16 1.89 1.60
CA THR A 61 -6.52 1.63 1.06
C THR A 61 -7.22 0.46 1.74
N SER A 62 -6.49 -0.57 2.15
CA SER A 62 -7.06 -1.87 2.51
C SER A 62 -6.83 -2.26 3.99
N ALA A 63 -5.93 -1.61 4.71
CA ALA A 63 -5.70 -1.86 6.14
C ALA A 63 -6.43 -0.84 7.05
N THR A 64 -6.61 -1.19 8.32
CA THR A 64 -6.95 -0.19 9.35
C THR A 64 -5.71 0.65 9.67
N GLY A 65 -5.90 1.87 10.21
CA GLY A 65 -4.75 2.69 10.61
C GLY A 65 -3.92 2.05 11.73
N GLU A 66 -4.57 1.33 12.64
CA GLU A 66 -3.90 0.54 13.68
C GLU A 66 -3.00 -0.55 13.08
N LEU A 67 -3.57 -1.40 12.21
CA LEU A 67 -2.82 -2.48 11.57
C LEU A 67 -1.65 -1.92 10.75
N ARG A 68 -1.87 -0.83 10.00
CA ARG A 68 -0.80 -0.15 9.26
C ARG A 68 0.34 0.26 10.19
N ARG A 69 0.05 0.98 11.27
CA ARG A 69 1.09 1.45 12.22
C ARG A 69 1.84 0.29 12.89
N GLN A 70 1.14 -0.79 13.23
CA GLN A 70 1.73 -1.94 13.93
C GLN A 70 2.52 -2.88 13.00
N GLN A 71 2.08 -3.06 11.75
CA GLN A 71 2.57 -4.13 10.88
C GLN A 71 3.35 -3.67 9.65
N THR A 72 3.41 -2.37 9.34
CA THR A 72 4.16 -1.89 8.15
C THR A 72 5.61 -2.41 8.14
N ASP A 73 6.33 -2.27 9.25
CA ASP A 73 7.72 -2.71 9.32
C ASP A 73 7.86 -4.24 9.16
N ASN A 74 6.96 -5.03 9.77
CA ASN A 74 6.96 -6.49 9.64
C ASN A 74 6.71 -6.93 8.19
N ILE A 75 5.73 -6.29 7.53
CA ILE A 75 5.40 -6.57 6.13
C ILE A 75 6.57 -6.21 5.21
N LEU A 76 7.19 -5.04 5.40
CA LEU A 76 8.34 -4.61 4.61
C LEU A 76 9.57 -5.50 4.85
N ARG A 77 9.75 -6.02 6.07
CA ARG A 77 10.84 -6.98 6.38
C ARG A 77 10.61 -8.31 5.67
N ALA A 78 9.41 -8.87 5.76
CA ALA A 78 9.07 -10.10 5.04
C ALA A 78 9.26 -9.94 3.52
N TYR A 79 8.80 -8.82 2.96
CA TYR A 79 9.03 -8.48 1.56
C TYR A 79 10.53 -8.39 1.22
N PHE A 80 11.32 -7.72 2.06
CA PHE A 80 12.75 -7.58 1.86
C PHE A 80 13.48 -8.93 1.88
N ASP A 81 13.16 -9.79 2.84
CA ASP A 81 13.76 -11.12 2.98
C ASP A 81 13.44 -11.99 1.75
N ASP A 82 12.19 -11.99 1.30
CA ASP A 82 11.77 -12.71 0.10
C ASP A 82 12.40 -12.13 -1.17
N LEU A 83 12.53 -10.80 -1.27
CA LEU A 83 13.19 -10.14 -2.38
C LEU A 83 14.66 -10.56 -2.46
N GLN A 84 15.39 -10.51 -1.35
CA GLN A 84 16.79 -10.93 -1.29
C GLN A 84 16.95 -12.40 -1.68
N LYS A 85 16.12 -13.28 -1.11
CA LYS A 85 16.13 -14.71 -1.43
C LYS A 85 15.89 -14.97 -2.93
N ASN A 86 14.94 -14.28 -3.54
CA ASN A 86 14.63 -14.43 -4.96
C ASN A 86 15.71 -13.87 -5.88
N LEU A 87 16.36 -12.75 -5.49
CA LEU A 87 17.50 -12.20 -6.22
C LEU A 87 18.71 -13.14 -6.16
N ALA A 88 19.03 -13.68 -4.98
CA ALA A 88 20.11 -14.64 -4.79
C ALA A 88 19.91 -15.90 -5.65
N LYS A 89 18.70 -16.46 -5.69
CA LYS A 89 18.34 -17.60 -6.56
C LYS A 89 18.57 -17.33 -8.05
N ARG A 90 18.52 -16.07 -8.48
CA ARG A 90 18.76 -15.65 -9.87
C ARG A 90 20.20 -15.21 -10.12
N GLY A 91 21.11 -15.42 -9.17
CA GLY A 91 22.51 -14.98 -9.25
C GLY A 91 22.67 -13.46 -9.27
N LYS A 92 21.65 -12.71 -8.80
CA LYS A 92 21.69 -11.25 -8.70
C LYS A 92 22.06 -10.87 -7.28
N ASN A 93 23.27 -10.36 -7.11
CA ASN A 93 23.65 -9.68 -5.87
C ASN A 93 23.22 -8.22 -5.98
N CYS A 94 22.27 -7.81 -5.13
CA CYS A 94 21.84 -6.43 -5.03
C CYS A 94 22.26 -5.88 -3.67
N SER A 95 22.86 -4.70 -3.63
CA SER A 95 23.21 -3.96 -2.41
C SER A 95 21.99 -3.33 -1.72
N LEU A 96 20.82 -3.97 -1.84
CA LEU A 96 19.57 -3.58 -1.21
C LEU A 96 19.67 -3.86 0.30
N THR A 97 19.44 -2.85 1.11
CA THR A 97 19.25 -2.98 2.55
C THR A 97 17.79 -2.71 2.92
N PHE A 98 17.37 -3.15 4.11
CA PHE A 98 16.02 -2.90 4.58
C PHE A 98 15.74 -1.40 4.72
N GLU A 99 16.74 -0.60 5.09
CA GLU A 99 16.66 0.85 5.19
C GLU A 99 16.29 1.47 3.84
N ILE A 100 16.84 0.97 2.73
CA ILE A 100 16.48 1.44 1.38
C ILE A 100 14.99 1.16 1.08
N ILE A 101 14.48 -0.01 1.46
CA ILE A 101 13.05 -0.36 1.29
C ILE A 101 12.19 0.59 2.13
N LYS A 102 12.57 0.82 3.39
CA LYS A 102 11.81 1.67 4.31
C LYS A 102 11.83 3.13 3.89
N ASP A 103 12.98 3.64 3.47
CA ASP A 103 13.13 5.01 2.96
C ASP A 103 12.31 5.21 1.68
N ALA A 104 12.30 4.21 0.78
CA ALA A 104 11.45 4.25 -0.41
C ALA A 104 9.96 4.29 -0.06
N TYR A 105 9.53 3.52 0.93
CA TYR A 105 8.16 3.54 1.43
C TYR A 105 7.80 4.91 2.01
N ASP A 106 8.61 5.44 2.95
CA ASP A 106 8.31 6.70 3.65
C ASP A 106 8.33 7.89 2.72
N PHE A 107 9.29 7.94 1.81
CA PHE A 107 9.39 8.98 0.81
C PHE A 107 8.15 9.02 -0.10
N ASN A 108 7.61 7.84 -0.48
CA ASN A 108 6.45 7.74 -1.34
C ASN A 108 5.10 7.83 -0.60
N PHE A 109 5.11 7.66 0.72
CA PHE A 109 3.90 7.58 1.53
C PHE A 109 3.00 8.84 1.40
N PRO A 110 3.51 10.09 1.43
CA PRO A 110 2.67 11.27 1.24
C PRO A 110 1.93 11.29 -0.10
N PHE A 111 2.61 10.89 -1.19
CA PHE A 111 1.97 10.79 -2.51
C PHE A 111 0.89 9.70 -2.52
N THR A 112 1.16 8.57 -1.87
CA THR A 112 0.20 7.48 -1.72
C THR A 112 -1.07 7.94 -1.01
N VAL A 113 -0.92 8.68 0.09
CA VAL A 113 -2.05 9.25 0.84
C VAL A 113 -2.81 10.25 -0.01
N ALA A 114 -2.12 11.21 -0.64
CA ALA A 114 -2.76 12.20 -1.50
C ALA A 114 -3.59 11.57 -2.64
N PHE A 115 -3.03 10.57 -3.32
CA PHE A 115 -3.73 9.83 -4.36
C PHE A 115 -4.95 9.07 -3.82
N SER A 116 -4.84 8.48 -2.62
CA SER A 116 -5.96 7.76 -1.99
C SER A 116 -7.10 8.71 -1.60
N LEU A 117 -6.77 9.91 -1.11
CA LEU A 117 -7.76 10.95 -0.78
C LEU A 117 -8.54 11.41 -2.02
N MET A 118 -7.89 11.53 -3.17
CA MET A 118 -8.53 11.90 -4.44
C MET A 118 -9.63 10.91 -4.86
N LYS A 119 -9.52 9.63 -4.45
CA LYS A 119 -10.52 8.60 -4.77
C LYS A 119 -11.75 8.63 -3.86
N ILE A 120 -11.70 9.29 -2.70
CA ILE A 120 -12.79 9.30 -1.72
C ILE A 120 -14.09 9.87 -2.31
N PRO A 121 -14.11 11.03 -3.01
CA PRO A 121 -15.34 11.53 -3.62
C PRO A 121 -15.95 10.54 -4.61
N LEU A 122 -15.13 9.89 -5.43
CA LEU A 122 -15.59 8.88 -6.39
C LEU A 122 -16.21 7.67 -5.68
N LEU A 123 -15.56 7.19 -4.60
CA LEU A 123 -16.10 6.12 -3.76
C LEU A 123 -17.44 6.53 -3.17
N LEU A 124 -17.55 7.73 -2.57
CA LEU A 124 -18.79 8.21 -1.95
C LEU A 124 -19.95 8.41 -2.95
N MET A 125 -19.67 8.62 -4.24
CA MET A 125 -20.67 8.69 -5.30
C MET A 125 -21.02 7.31 -5.90
N SER A 126 -20.34 6.24 -5.50
CA SER A 126 -20.58 4.90 -6.03
C SER A 126 -21.94 4.35 -5.59
N PRO A 127 -22.69 3.68 -6.50
CA PRO A 127 -23.95 3.01 -6.16
C PRO A 127 -23.82 1.98 -5.03
N ILE A 128 -22.60 1.46 -4.79
CA ILE A 128 -22.28 0.53 -3.70
C ILE A 128 -22.70 1.11 -2.34
N PHE A 129 -22.55 2.42 -2.13
CA PHE A 129 -22.96 3.07 -0.88
C PHE A 129 -24.38 3.66 -0.94
N ALA A 130 -25.07 3.54 -2.07
CA ALA A 130 -26.43 4.07 -2.26
C ALA A 130 -27.53 3.06 -1.85
N ASP A 131 -27.25 1.75 -1.88
CA ASP A 131 -28.23 0.67 -1.65
C ASP A 131 -28.11 0.00 -0.27
N GLU A 132 -27.01 0.24 0.46
CA GLU A 132 -26.87 -0.26 1.83
C GLU A 132 -27.78 0.53 2.77
N SER A 133 -28.66 -0.16 3.52
CA SER A 133 -29.46 0.42 4.61
C SER A 133 -28.63 1.47 5.35
N GLY A 134 -29.11 2.71 5.48
CA GLY A 134 -28.22 3.88 5.74
C GLY A 134 -27.23 3.77 6.91
N LYS A 135 -27.40 2.80 7.82
CA LYS A 135 -26.42 2.41 8.84
C LYS A 135 -25.15 1.75 8.30
N ALA A 136 -25.26 0.78 7.37
CA ALA A 136 -24.10 0.10 6.79
C ALA A 136 -23.30 1.06 5.89
N ALA A 137 -23.99 1.85 5.06
CA ALA A 137 -23.38 2.94 4.31
C ALA A 137 -22.67 3.94 5.25
N ALA A 138 -23.30 4.38 6.34
CA ALA A 138 -22.68 5.29 7.30
C ALA A 138 -21.43 4.69 7.98
N HIS A 139 -21.46 3.40 8.33
CA HIS A 139 -20.29 2.70 8.90
C HIS A 139 -19.14 2.62 7.88
N CYS A 140 -19.44 2.30 6.62
CA CYS A 140 -18.47 2.25 5.54
C CYS A 140 -17.83 3.63 5.30
N VAL A 141 -18.63 4.68 5.21
CA VAL A 141 -18.17 6.07 5.08
C VAL A 141 -17.28 6.44 6.27
N HIS A 142 -17.72 6.14 7.50
CA HIS A 142 -16.93 6.40 8.70
C HIS A 142 -15.58 5.67 8.65
N ALA A 143 -15.54 4.41 8.26
CA ALA A 143 -14.31 3.64 8.13
C ALA A 143 -13.35 4.23 7.08
N ILE A 144 -13.87 4.66 5.93
CA ILE A 144 -13.07 5.33 4.88
C ILE A 144 -12.49 6.64 5.41
N MET A 145 -13.31 7.47 6.04
CA MET A 145 -12.87 8.76 6.59
C MET A 145 -11.87 8.59 7.73
N LEU A 146 -12.06 7.58 8.58
CA LEU A 146 -11.11 7.27 9.65
C LEU A 146 -9.77 6.82 9.10
N ARG A 147 -9.74 5.93 8.09
CA ARG A 147 -8.49 5.53 7.42
C ARG A 147 -7.76 6.73 6.82
N ALA A 148 -8.51 7.60 6.14
CA ALA A 148 -7.99 8.84 5.55
C ALA A 148 -7.36 9.77 6.60
N LYS A 149 -8.09 10.04 7.69
CA LYS A 149 -7.60 10.85 8.82
C LYS A 149 -6.29 10.29 9.38
N LEU A 150 -6.27 9.01 9.73
CA LEU A 150 -5.09 8.38 10.32
C LEU A 150 -3.91 8.37 9.35
N ALA A 151 -4.16 8.22 8.04
CA ALA A 151 -3.10 8.28 7.03
C ALA A 151 -2.50 9.69 6.89
N ILE A 152 -3.31 10.75 7.02
CA ILE A 152 -2.83 12.14 7.07
C ILE A 152 -1.98 12.37 8.32
N GLU A 153 -2.42 11.87 9.49
CA GLU A 153 -1.62 11.94 10.73
C GLU A 153 -0.26 11.24 10.57
N ASP A 154 -0.23 10.09 9.91
CA ASP A 154 1.02 9.36 9.64
C ASP A 154 1.97 10.17 8.75
N VAL A 155 1.46 10.89 7.74
CA VAL A 155 2.26 11.81 6.91
C VAL A 155 2.82 12.96 7.74
N ILE A 156 2.01 13.55 8.63
CA ILE A 156 2.46 14.63 9.53
C ILE A 156 3.59 14.13 10.42
N GLU A 157 3.47 12.92 10.97
CA GLU A 157 4.48 12.32 11.82
C GLU A 157 5.77 12.02 11.04
N LEU A 158 5.68 11.46 9.84
CA LEU A 158 6.84 11.25 8.97
C LEU A 158 7.56 12.57 8.67
N LYS A 159 6.81 13.64 8.41
CA LYS A 159 7.39 14.98 8.20
C LYS A 159 8.06 15.51 9.48
N ARG A 160 7.46 15.29 10.66
CA ARG A 160 8.01 15.70 11.96
C ARG A 160 9.34 14.99 12.25
N LEU A 161 9.44 13.71 11.91
CA LEU A 161 10.66 12.91 12.02
C LEU A 161 11.68 13.24 10.92
N GLY A 162 11.30 14.11 9.97
CA GLY A 162 12.06 14.39 8.77
C GLY A 162 12.35 13.10 8.04
N ARG A 163 11.31 12.37 7.59
CA ARG A 163 11.38 11.14 6.77
C ARG A 163 10.71 11.31 5.40
N CYS A 164 10.05 12.44 5.18
CA CYS A 164 9.48 12.87 3.90
C CYS A 164 9.46 14.39 3.79
#